data_AF-A0AAU0HDS3-F1
#
_entry.id   AF-A0AAU0HDS3-F1
#
_cell.length_a   1.000
_cell.length_b   1.000
_cell.length_c   1.000
_cell.angle_alpha   90.00
_cell.angle_beta   90.00
_cell.angle_gamma   90.00
#
_symmetry.space_group_name_H-M   'P 1'
#
loop_
_entity.id
_entity.type
_entity.pdbx_description
1 polymer ?
#
loop_
_entity_poly.entity_id
_entity_poly.type
_entity_poly.pdbx_seq_one_letter_code
_entity_poly.pdbx_strand_id
1 'polypeptide(L)'
;MEENELLEAGRRLFTKSFDGVIRIELLDDGGACWVDGRQSPPTVSIQSPNGVGHRFCLWQIDADDVGLVLTPDKGRFQNSYVAGRVRISGDMAIMARLELNS
;
A
#
# COMPACT_ATOMS: atom_id res chain seq x y z
N MET A 1 15.27 -5.51 0.79
CA MET A 1 14.48 -5.80 -0.43
C MET A 1 14.70 -4.64 -1.36
N GLU A 2 14.92 -4.88 -2.65
CA GLU A 2 15.25 -3.76 -3.53
C GLU A 2 14.02 -2.86 -3.71
N GLU A 3 14.19 -1.54 -3.71
CA GLU A 3 13.12 -0.54 -3.89
C GLU A 3 12.20 -0.87 -5.08
N ASN A 4 12.79 -1.45 -6.14
CA ASN A 4 12.09 -1.90 -7.34
C ASN A 4 11.06 -3.01 -7.06
N GLU A 5 11.34 -3.92 -6.12
CA GLU A 5 10.43 -5.01 -5.75
C GLU A 5 9.18 -4.48 -5.04
N LEU A 6 9.32 -3.46 -4.18
CA LEU A 6 8.19 -2.81 -3.52
C LEU A 6 7.27 -2.10 -4.52
N LEU A 7 7.85 -1.40 -5.50
CA LEU A 7 7.08 -0.75 -6.56
C LEU A 7 6.33 -1.78 -7.42
N GLU A 8 6.99 -2.87 -7.81
CA GLU A 8 6.39 -3.94 -8.60
C GLU A 8 5.28 -4.68 -7.85
N ALA A 9 5.49 -4.99 -6.56
CA ALA A 9 4.47 -5.61 -5.72
C ALA A 9 3.24 -4.69 -5.60
N GLY A 10 3.45 -3.39 -5.37
CA GLY A 10 2.38 -2.40 -5.37
C GLY A 10 1.60 -2.38 -6.69
N ARG A 11 2.29 -2.32 -7.84
CA ARG A 11 1.63 -2.29 -9.17
C ARG A 11 0.77 -3.51 -9.43
N ARG A 12 1.16 -4.69 -8.94
CA ARG A 12 0.40 -5.94 -9.10
C ARG A 12 -0.83 -6.00 -8.21
N LEU A 13 -0.74 -5.42 -7.01
CA LEU A 13 -1.79 -5.47 -6.00
C LEU A 13 -2.88 -4.41 -6.24
N PHE A 14 -2.49 -3.19 -6.59
CA PHE A 14 -3.39 -2.05 -6.75
C PHE A 14 -3.81 -1.87 -8.21
N THR A 15 -4.87 -2.56 -8.62
CA THR A 15 -5.37 -2.55 -10.01
C THR A 15 -6.60 -1.67 -10.22
N LYS A 16 -7.33 -1.32 -9.14
CA LYS A 16 -8.53 -0.50 -9.18
C LYS A 16 -8.34 0.83 -8.46
N SER A 17 -8.98 1.88 -8.97
CA SER A 17 -9.09 3.17 -8.28
C SER A 17 -9.82 3.03 -6.95
N PHE A 18 -9.39 3.80 -5.95
CA PHE A 18 -9.97 3.81 -4.60
C PHE A 18 -10.17 5.24 -4.03
N ASP A 19 -10.01 6.26 -4.87
CA ASP A 19 -10.21 7.68 -4.54
C ASP A 19 -9.45 8.12 -3.28
N GLY A 20 -8.15 7.83 -3.25
CA GLY A 20 -7.30 8.10 -2.11
C GLY A 20 -5.82 7.89 -2.40
N VAL A 21 -4.99 8.13 -1.39
CA VAL A 21 -3.54 7.91 -1.45
C VAL A 21 -3.11 7.03 -0.29
N ILE A 22 -2.28 6.03 -0.57
CA ILE A 22 -1.64 5.17 0.43
C ILE A 22 -0.14 5.44 0.39
N ARG A 23 0.48 5.61 1.56
CA ARG A 23 1.93 5.55 1.74
C ARG A 23 2.26 4.21 2.35
N ILE A 24 3.19 3.46 1.75
CA ILE A 24 3.69 2.20 2.28
C ILE A 24 5.12 2.44 2.75
N GLU A 25 5.41 2.13 4.01
CA GLU A 25 6.73 2.25 4.63
C GLU A 25 7.22 0.90 5.12
N LEU A 26 8.50 0.62 4.88
CA LEU A 26 9.22 -0.52 5.45
C LEU A 26 9.91 -0.09 6.74
N LEU A 27 9.59 -0.76 7.85
CA LEU A 27 10.02 -0.32 9.19
C LEU A 27 11.55 -0.34 9.38
N ASP A 28 12.25 -1.32 8.79
CA ASP A 28 13.68 -1.54 9.04
C ASP A 28 14.61 -1.13 7.88
N ASP A 29 14.11 -1.09 6.65
CA ASP A 29 14.91 -0.85 5.42
C ASP A 29 14.82 0.61 4.93
N GLY A 30 13.96 1.43 5.56
CA GLY A 30 13.71 2.82 5.17
C GLY A 30 13.03 3.00 3.81
N GLY A 31 12.76 1.91 3.09
CA GLY A 31 12.05 1.91 1.81
C GLY A 31 10.62 2.42 1.97
N ALA A 32 10.18 3.26 1.05
CA ALA A 32 8.80 3.72 1.02
C ALA A 32 8.31 3.94 -0.40
N CYS A 33 7.01 3.71 -0.63
CA CYS A 33 6.36 4.08 -1.87
C CYS A 33 4.99 4.71 -1.62
N TRP A 34 4.50 5.42 -2.61
CA TRP A 34 3.18 6.02 -2.66
C TRP A 34 2.35 5.31 -3.71
N VAL A 35 1.08 5.08 -3.37
CA VAL A 35 0.06 4.57 -4.27
C VAL A 35 -1.01 5.63 -4.42
N ASP A 36 -1.07 6.26 -5.58
CA ASP A 36 -2.11 7.22 -5.95
C ASP A 36 -3.29 6.48 -6.61
N GLY A 37 -4.32 6.22 -5.83
CA GLY A 37 -5.55 5.56 -6.26
C GLY A 37 -6.63 6.52 -6.73
N ARG A 38 -6.34 7.82 -6.93
CA ARG A 38 -7.31 8.80 -7.47
C ARG A 38 -7.54 8.63 -8.97
N GLN A 39 -6.71 7.82 -9.63
CA GLN A 39 -6.81 7.49 -11.05
C GLN A 39 -6.82 5.97 -11.27
N SER A 40 -7.18 5.57 -12.49
CA SER A 40 -7.24 4.16 -12.91
C SER A 40 -6.41 3.94 -14.18
N PRO A 41 -5.38 3.08 -14.16
CA PRO A 41 -4.91 2.32 -12.99
C PRO A 41 -4.23 3.23 -11.95
N PRO A 42 -4.20 2.83 -10.67
CA PRO A 42 -3.42 3.52 -9.64
C PRO A 42 -1.95 3.66 -10.03
N THR A 43 -1.31 4.74 -9.59
CA THR A 43 0.12 4.98 -9.84
C THR A 43 0.94 4.67 -8.61
N VAL A 44 2.02 3.91 -8.80
CA VAL A 44 2.95 3.53 -7.73
C VAL A 44 4.30 4.18 -7.98
N SER A 45 4.76 5.01 -7.04
CA SER A 45 5.99 5.82 -7.17
C SER A 45 6.68 6.07 -5.83
N ILE A 46 7.98 6.37 -5.87
CA ILE A 46 8.72 6.83 -4.68
C ILE A 46 8.41 8.29 -4.36
N GLN A 47 8.10 9.08 -5.38
CA GLN A 47 7.71 10.48 -5.22
C GLN A 47 6.29 10.58 -4.68
N SER A 48 6.09 11.46 -3.70
CA SER A 48 4.76 11.80 -3.20
C SER A 48 3.93 12.42 -4.32
N PRO A 49 2.69 11.98 -4.53
CA PRO A 49 1.82 12.62 -5.49
C PRO A 49 1.44 14.04 -5.02
N ASN A 50 1.02 14.87 -5.98
CA ASN A 50 0.62 16.25 -5.69
C ASN A 50 -0.68 16.29 -4.88
N GLY A 51 -0.79 17.27 -3.98
CA GLY A 51 -1.99 17.49 -3.16
C GLY A 51 -2.20 16.46 -2.05
N VAL A 52 -1.19 15.65 -1.73
CA VAL A 52 -1.17 14.78 -0.55
C VAL A 52 -0.88 15.64 0.67
N GLY A 53 -1.93 16.26 1.22
CA GLY A 53 -1.88 16.87 2.55
C GLY A 53 -1.92 15.79 3.63
N HIS A 54 -2.67 16.03 4.71
CA HIS A 54 -2.84 15.09 5.82
C HIS A 54 -3.87 13.96 5.57
N ARG A 55 -4.37 13.81 4.33
CA ARG A 55 -5.46 12.87 3.98
C ARG A 55 -4.92 11.68 3.18
N PHE A 56 -4.05 10.91 3.80
CA PHE A 56 -3.58 9.64 3.24
C PHE A 56 -3.66 8.54 4.30
N CYS A 57 -3.60 7.31 3.82
CA CYS A 57 -3.51 6.12 4.65
C CYS A 57 -2.05 5.67 4.69
N LEU A 58 -1.49 5.48 5.88
CA LEU A 58 -0.13 4.99 6.08
C LEU A 58 -0.16 3.50 6.40
N TRP A 59 0.54 2.71 5.62
CA TRP A 59 0.81 1.29 5.86
C TRP A 59 2.26 1.12 6.27
N GLN A 60 2.49 0.47 7.40
CA GLN A 60 3.82 0.14 7.88
C GLN A 60 3.96 -1.37 7.93
N ILE A 61 4.99 -1.90 7.29
CA ILE A 61 5.19 -3.34 7.09
C ILE A 61 6.65 -3.65 7.43
N ASP A 62 6.90 -4.77 8.11
CA ASP A 62 8.25 -5.30 8.25
C ASP A 62 8.76 -5.78 6.87
N ALA A 63 10.02 -5.53 6.55
CA ALA A 63 10.56 -5.84 5.22
C ALA A 63 10.38 -7.33 4.85
N ASP A 64 10.52 -8.22 5.82
CA ASP A 64 10.34 -9.67 5.65
C ASP A 64 8.89 -10.07 5.30
N ASP A 65 7.92 -9.24 5.66
CA ASP A 65 6.49 -9.52 5.49
C ASP A 65 5.91 -8.93 4.20
N VAL A 66 6.59 -8.03 3.49
CA VAL A 66 6.03 -7.36 2.29
C VAL A 66 5.58 -8.34 1.23
N GLY A 67 6.38 -9.38 0.95
CA GLY A 67 6.00 -10.41 -0.01
C GLY A 67 4.69 -11.09 0.39
N LEU A 68 4.46 -11.27 1.69
CA LEU A 68 3.23 -11.82 2.23
C LEU A 68 2.06 -10.82 2.17
N VAL A 69 2.29 -9.56 2.54
CA VAL A 69 1.26 -8.51 2.63
C VAL A 69 0.80 -8.04 1.25
N LEU A 70 1.73 -7.88 0.30
CA LEU A 70 1.47 -7.34 -1.04
C LEU A 70 1.28 -8.43 -2.10
N THR A 71 0.93 -9.65 -1.70
CA THR A 71 0.55 -10.72 -2.63
C THR A 71 -0.92 -10.53 -3.07
N PRO A 72 -1.23 -10.63 -4.38
CA PRO A 72 -2.60 -10.63 -4.88
C PRO A 72 -3.25 -12.00 -4.62
N ASP A 73 -3.65 -12.23 -3.36
CA ASP A 73 -4.37 -13.41 -2.91
C ASP A 73 -5.51 -13.00 -1.98
N LYS A 74 -6.68 -13.60 -2.19
CA LYS A 74 -7.91 -13.19 -1.50
C LYS A 74 -7.80 -13.41 0.00
N GLY A 75 -8.06 -12.38 0.79
CA GLY A 75 -8.02 -12.46 2.25
C GLY A 75 -6.61 -12.36 2.84
N ARG A 76 -5.55 -12.40 2.02
CA ARG A 76 -4.17 -12.37 2.49
C ARG A 76 -3.83 -11.07 3.20
N PHE A 77 -4.21 -9.94 2.61
CA PHE A 77 -4.01 -8.63 3.21
C PHE A 77 -4.75 -8.51 4.55
N GLN A 78 -6.02 -8.92 4.61
CA GLN A 78 -6.82 -8.89 5.84
C GLN A 78 -6.19 -9.77 6.93
N ASN A 79 -5.74 -10.97 6.57
CA ASN A 79 -5.05 -11.87 7.50
C ASN A 79 -3.73 -11.27 8.01
N SER A 80 -2.97 -10.60 7.16
CA SER A 80 -1.74 -9.91 7.55
C SER A 80 -2.01 -8.74 8.49
N TYR A 81 -3.09 -7.99 8.26
CA TYR A 81 -3.52 -6.92 9.17
C TYR A 81 -3.91 -7.48 10.54
N VAL A 82 -4.74 -8.54 10.58
CA VAL A 82 -5.15 -9.21 11.83
C VAL A 82 -3.96 -9.81 12.57
N ALA A 83 -2.98 -10.35 11.84
CA ALA A 83 -1.75 -10.92 12.41
C ALA A 83 -0.74 -9.85 12.87
N GLY A 84 -1.02 -8.55 12.66
CA GLY A 84 -0.14 -7.45 13.06
C GLY A 84 1.07 -7.21 12.14
N ARG A 85 1.10 -7.85 10.97
CA ARG A 85 2.19 -7.72 9.97
C ARG A 85 2.12 -6.44 9.14
N VAL A 86 0.94 -5.83 9.09
CA VAL A 86 0.75 -4.49 8.53
C VAL A 86 0.02 -3.63 9.55
N ARG A 87 0.60 -2.48 9.88
CA ARG A 87 -0.05 -1.45 10.70
C ARG A 87 -0.60 -0.37 9.79
N ILE A 88 -1.84 0.02 10.02
CA ILE A 88 -2.55 1.00 9.21
C ILE A 88 -2.93 2.19 10.07
N SER A 89 -2.64 3.40 9.61
CA SER A 89 -3.06 4.65 10.27
C SER A 89 -3.44 5.74 9.26
N GLY A 90 -4.01 6.85 9.72
CA GLY A 90 -4.45 7.96 8.86
C GLY A 90 -5.91 7.84 8.42
N ASP A 91 -6.19 8.18 7.15
CA ASP A 91 -7.56 8.22 6.62
C ASP A 91 -8.09 6.81 6.30
N MET A 92 -8.80 6.22 7.25
CA MET A 92 -9.39 4.89 7.11
C MET A 92 -10.56 4.84 6.11
N ALA A 93 -11.12 5.97 5.67
CA ALA A 93 -12.15 5.95 4.63
C ALA A 93 -11.59 5.44 3.29
N ILE A 94 -10.28 5.60 3.07
CA ILE A 94 -9.55 5.02 1.92
C ILE A 94 -9.61 3.49 1.97
N MET A 95 -9.42 2.89 3.15
CA MET A 95 -9.45 1.44 3.32
C MET A 95 -10.83 0.84 3.05
N ALA A 96 -11.91 1.57 3.36
CA ALA A 96 -13.28 1.12 3.10
C ALA A 96 -13.61 1.02 1.60
N ARG A 97 -12.90 1.75 0.75
CA ARG A 97 -13.07 1.76 -0.72
C ARG A 97 -12.08 0.85 -1.43
N LEU A 98 -11.12 0.30 -0.69
CA LEU A 98 -10.01 -0.40 -1.28
C LEU A 98 -10.42 -1.80 -1.75
N GLU A 99 -10.34 -2.01 -3.06
CA GLU A 99 -10.46 -3.32 -3.69
C GLU A 99 -9.09 -3.75 -4.20
N LEU A 100 -8.49 -4.73 -3.53
CA LEU A 100 -7.21 -5.29 -3.93
C LEU A 100 -7.41 -6.39 -4.98
N ASN A 101 -6.45 -6.50 -5.90
CA ASN A 101 -6.39 -7.62 -6.82
C ASN A 101 -6.25 -8.92 -6.02
N SER A 102 -7.16 -9.88 -6.25
CA SER A 102 -7.26 -11.15 -5.51
C SER A 102 -7.73 -12.28 -6.39
#